data_AF-A0A9D6LFX5-F1
#
_entry.id   AF-A0A9D6LFX5-F1
#
_cell.length_a   1.000
_cell.length_b   1.000
_cell.length_c   1.000
_cell.angle_alpha   90.00
_cell.angle_beta   90.00
_cell.angle_gamma   90.00
#
_symmetry.space_group_name_H-M   'P 1'
#
loop_
_entity.id
_entity.type
_entity.pdbx_description
1 polymer ?
#
loop_
_entity_poly.entity_id
_entity_poly.type
_entity_poly.pdbx_seq_one_letter_code
_entity_poly.pdbx_strand_id
1 'polypeptide(L)'
;MNAGFLKAVGLNIMYATLLMLGIARYNHASDFFVTSVVRELPMKAGEVVYKDYYVNAGTNNGLRKGLVIEAVRKLSAFDNINSKLLGDTPVKIARLKIIHVDKTVSIARLEKFYEKEATPLTGFDAVMIGDLVQVAERQ
;
A
#
# COMPACT_ATOMS: atom_id res chain seq x y z
N MET A 1 -5.88 41.41 42.17
CA MET A 1 -5.42 40.81 40.90
C MET A 1 -5.93 41.68 39.76
N ASN A 2 -5.03 42.26 38.94
CA ASN A 2 -5.38 43.38 38.05
C ASN A 2 -6.06 42.89 36.76
N ALA A 3 -7.16 43.51 36.33
CA ALA A 3 -7.98 43.06 35.20
C ALA A 3 -7.22 42.94 33.87
N GLY A 4 -6.12 43.69 33.71
CA GLY A 4 -5.23 43.60 32.55
C GLY A 4 -4.44 42.29 32.48
N PHE A 5 -4.09 41.69 33.63
CA PHE A 5 -3.35 40.42 33.68
C PHE A 5 -4.22 39.25 33.21
N LEU A 6 -5.50 39.23 33.62
CA LEU A 6 -6.45 38.18 33.21
C LEU A 6 -6.73 38.21 31.70
N LYS A 7 -6.82 39.40 31.10
CA LYS A 7 -7.02 39.59 29.64
C LYS A 7 -5.80 39.15 28.83
N ALA A 8 -4.59 39.45 29.29
CA ALA A 8 -3.35 39.06 28.62
C ALA A 8 -3.13 37.53 28.63
N VAL A 9 -3.47 36.87 29.75
CA VAL A 9 -3.43 35.41 29.85
C VAL A 9 -4.46 34.76 28.92
N GLY A 10 -5.69 35.27 28.88
CA GLY A 10 -6.72 34.77 27.96
C GLY A 10 -6.36 34.92 26.48
N LEU A 11 -5.73 36.05 26.11
CA LEU A 11 -5.31 36.31 24.73
C LEU A 11 -4.17 35.37 24.29
N ASN A 12 -3.18 35.12 25.17
CA ASN A 12 -2.09 34.19 24.88
C ASN A 12 -2.58 32.73 24.81
N ILE A 13 -3.52 32.33 25.67
CA ILE A 13 -4.15 31.00 25.58
C ILE A 13 -4.87 30.85 24.24
N MET A 14 -5.61 31.87 23.80
CA MET A 14 -6.31 31.87 22.52
C MET A 14 -5.34 31.76 21.32
N TYR A 15 -4.22 32.49 21.35
CA TYR A 15 -3.19 32.35 20.31
C TYR A 15 -2.51 30.97 20.34
N ALA A 16 -2.28 30.40 21.52
CA ALA A 16 -1.69 29.07 21.66
C ALA A 16 -2.62 27.96 21.14
N THR A 17 -3.93 28.05 21.38
CA THR A 17 -4.91 27.11 20.79
C THR A 17 -5.03 27.28 19.27
N LEU A 18 -5.01 28.52 18.76
CA LEU A 18 -5.03 28.78 17.32
C LEU A 18 -3.77 28.26 16.62
N LEU A 19 -2.60 28.35 17.27
CA LEU A 19 -1.34 27.81 16.76
C LEU A 19 -1.35 26.26 16.73
N MET A 20 -1.92 25.60 17.75
CA MET A 20 -2.02 24.15 17.83
C MET A 20 -2.95 23.55 16.76
N LEU A 21 -4.04 24.25 16.38
CA LEU A 21 -4.95 23.84 15.31
C LEU A 21 -4.28 23.85 13.92
N GLY A 22 -3.25 24.68 13.71
CA GLY A 22 -2.48 24.75 12.46
C GLY A 22 -1.50 23.58 12.25
N ILE A 23 -1.26 22.75 13.27
CA ILE A 23 -0.34 21.60 13.20
C ILE A 23 -1.10 20.27 13.04
N ALA A 24 -2.38 20.32 12.67
CA ALA A 24 -3.12 19.13 12.27
C ALA A 24 -2.44 18.52 11.04
N ARG A 25 -1.54 17.55 11.28
CA ARG A 25 -0.83 16.85 10.21
C ARG A 25 -1.85 16.03 9.45
N TYR A 26 -2.10 16.39 8.21
CA TYR A 26 -2.81 15.55 7.26
C TYR A 26 -1.99 14.26 7.08
N ASN A 27 -2.37 13.20 7.79
CA ASN A 27 -1.91 11.86 7.48
C ASN A 27 -2.61 11.44 6.18
N HIS A 28 -2.02 11.81 5.05
CA HIS A 28 -2.40 11.23 3.77
C HIS A 28 -1.95 9.77 3.82
N ALA A 29 -2.91 8.84 3.90
CA ALA A 29 -2.61 7.44 3.67
C ALA A 29 -2.22 7.32 2.19
N SER A 30 -0.92 7.24 1.93
CA SER A 30 -0.41 6.95 0.59
C SER A 30 -0.70 5.48 0.27
N ASP A 31 -1.29 5.23 -0.89
CA ASP A 31 -1.43 3.86 -1.39
C ASP A 31 -0.06 3.19 -1.52
N PHE A 32 0.04 1.96 -1.01
CA PHE A 32 1.21 1.13 -1.21
C PHE A 32 1.02 0.27 -2.45
N PHE A 33 2.08 0.06 -3.21
CA PHE A 33 2.06 -0.67 -4.47
C PHE A 33 3.44 -1.27 -4.79
N VAL A 34 3.42 -2.24 -5.71
CA VAL A 34 4.63 -2.85 -6.26
C VAL A 34 5.30 -1.85 -7.20
N THR A 35 6.54 -1.46 -6.88
CA THR A 35 7.33 -0.48 -7.63
C THR A 35 8.25 -1.13 -8.66
N SER A 36 8.73 -2.34 -8.37
CA SER A 36 9.64 -3.08 -9.25
C SER A 36 9.46 -4.58 -9.08
N VAL A 37 9.70 -5.31 -10.17
CA VAL A 37 9.71 -6.77 -10.20
C VAL A 37 11.06 -7.20 -10.76
N VAL A 38 11.88 -7.84 -9.92
CA VAL A 38 13.19 -8.36 -10.31
C VAL A 38 13.09 -9.88 -10.36
N ARG A 39 13.57 -10.48 -11.45
CA ARG A 39 13.61 -11.93 -11.61
C ARG A 39 14.99 -12.37 -12.04
N GLU A 40 15.38 -13.54 -11.56
CA GLU A 40 16.50 -14.25 -12.15
C GLU A 40 16.11 -14.80 -13.53
N LEU A 41 17.09 -14.89 -14.40
CA LEU A 41 16.98 -15.56 -15.69
C LEU A 41 17.57 -16.96 -15.51
N PRO A 42 16.80 -18.04 -15.74
CA PRO A 42 17.33 -19.38 -15.62
C PRO A 42 18.39 -19.58 -16.70
N MET A 43 19.57 -20.07 -16.31
CA MET A 43 20.65 -20.39 -17.25
C MET A 43 20.52 -21.83 -17.75
N LYS A 44 19.79 -22.68 -17.02
CA LYS A 44 19.52 -24.08 -17.37
C LYS A 44 18.06 -24.43 -17.16
N ALA A 45 17.57 -25.42 -17.91
CA ALA A 45 16.24 -25.96 -17.71
C ALA A 45 16.14 -26.62 -16.32
N GLY A 46 15.05 -26.35 -15.60
CA GLY A 46 14.78 -26.90 -14.27
C GLY A 46 15.44 -26.16 -13.10
N GLU A 47 16.14 -25.05 -13.35
CA GLU A 47 16.71 -24.21 -12.31
C GLU A 47 15.60 -23.47 -11.52
N VAL A 48 15.72 -23.46 -10.19
CA VAL A 48 14.83 -22.69 -9.33
C VAL A 48 15.18 -21.21 -9.50
N VAL A 49 14.23 -20.43 -10.01
CA VAL A 49 14.39 -18.99 -10.20
C VAL A 49 13.66 -18.22 -9.12
N TYR A 50 14.33 -17.21 -8.56
CA TYR A 50 13.68 -16.30 -7.63
C TYR A 50 13.09 -15.09 -8.34
N LYS A 51 11.98 -14.60 -7.79
CA LYS A 51 11.31 -13.37 -8.22
C LYS A 51 10.97 -12.54 -7.00
N ASP A 52 11.49 -11.33 -6.98
CA ASP A 52 11.37 -10.38 -5.89
C ASP A 52 10.52 -9.19 -6.31
N TYR A 53 9.67 -8.74 -5.40
CA TYR A 53 8.71 -7.67 -5.56
C TYR A 53 9.07 -6.54 -4.60
N TYR A 54 9.42 -5.37 -5.13
CA TYR A 54 9.75 -4.19 -4.34
C TYR A 54 8.49 -3.40 -4.08
N VAL A 55 8.26 -2.97 -2.84
CA VAL A 55 7.07 -2.24 -2.41
C VAL A 55 7.50 -0.90 -1.82
N ASN A 56 6.77 0.18 -2.15
CA ASN A 56 6.98 1.54 -1.61
C ASN A 56 6.48 1.70 -0.16
N ALA A 57 6.71 0.70 0.68
CA ALA A 57 6.34 0.70 2.09
C ALA A 57 7.44 0.01 2.90
N GLY A 58 7.68 0.47 4.12
CA GLY A 58 8.72 -0.08 5.00
C GLY A 58 8.32 -0.11 6.46
N THR A 59 9.31 -0.09 7.37
CA THR A 59 9.06 -0.07 8.82
C THR A 59 8.27 1.16 9.26
N ASN A 60 8.42 2.30 8.57
CA ASN A 60 7.63 3.51 8.85
C ASN A 60 6.13 3.31 8.60
N ASN A 61 5.77 2.31 7.79
CA ASN A 61 4.42 1.93 7.45
C ASN A 61 3.96 0.67 8.20
N GLY A 62 4.74 0.19 9.17
CA GLY A 62 4.42 -0.99 9.98
C GLY A 62 4.76 -2.33 9.33
N LEU A 63 5.45 -2.35 8.19
CA LEU A 63 5.92 -3.61 7.59
C LEU A 63 7.09 -4.19 8.40
N ARG A 64 7.17 -5.51 8.43
CA ARG A 64 8.25 -6.27 9.09
C ARG A 64 8.56 -7.54 8.32
N LYS A 65 9.79 -8.04 8.44
CA LYS A 65 10.20 -9.32 7.86
C LYS A 65 9.27 -10.45 8.31
N GLY A 66 8.88 -11.31 7.37
CA GLY A 66 7.97 -12.43 7.59
C GLY A 66 6.47 -12.07 7.55
N LEU A 67 6.11 -10.78 7.49
CA LEU A 67 4.73 -10.37 7.29
C LEU A 67 4.24 -10.82 5.91
N VAL A 68 2.98 -11.27 5.84
CA VAL A 68 2.30 -11.57 4.58
C VAL A 68 1.42 -10.39 4.20
N ILE A 69 1.57 -9.96 2.95
CA ILE A 69 0.81 -8.89 2.31
C ILE A 69 0.10 -9.45 1.08
N GLU A 70 -0.94 -8.77 0.63
CA GLU A 70 -1.70 -9.12 -0.57
C GLU A 70 -1.41 -8.11 -1.67
N ALA A 71 -1.14 -8.61 -2.88
CA ALA A 71 -1.13 -7.81 -4.11
C ALA A 71 -2.56 -7.75 -4.67
N VAL A 72 -3.06 -6.54 -4.91
CA VAL A 72 -4.43 -6.26 -5.36
C VAL A 72 -4.40 -5.43 -6.64
N ARG A 73 -5.07 -5.92 -7.68
CA ARG A 73 -5.21 -5.19 -8.95
C ARG A 73 -6.54 -4.45 -9.00
N LYS A 74 -6.51 -3.17 -9.37
CA LYS A 74 -7.71 -2.42 -9.73
C LYS A 74 -8.06 -2.70 -11.19
N LEU A 75 -9.18 -3.37 -11.43
CA LEU A 75 -9.72 -3.58 -12.77
C LEU A 75 -10.80 -2.54 -13.04
N SER A 76 -10.59 -1.69 -14.04
CA SER A 76 -11.58 -0.69 -14.42
C SER A 76 -12.75 -1.35 -15.16
N ALA A 77 -13.96 -1.17 -14.64
CA ALA A 77 -15.20 -1.64 -15.24
C ALA A 77 -15.76 -0.55 -16.16
N PHE A 78 -15.92 -0.89 -17.44
CA PHE A 78 -16.46 0.02 -18.45
C PHE A 78 -17.85 -0.42 -18.91
N ASP A 79 -18.76 0.53 -18.97
CA ASP A 79 -20.01 0.40 -19.71
C ASP A 79 -19.73 0.74 -21.17
N ASN A 80 -19.63 -0.31 -22.00
CA ASN A 80 -19.34 -0.17 -23.42
C ASN A 80 -20.51 0.42 -24.23
N ILE A 81 -21.74 0.39 -23.69
CA ILE A 81 -22.92 0.94 -24.37
C ILE A 81 -22.92 2.46 -24.23
N ASN A 82 -22.71 2.94 -22.99
CA ASN A 82 -22.73 4.37 -22.68
C ASN A 82 -21.34 5.02 -22.71
N SER A 83 -20.29 4.27 -23.09
CA SER A 83 -18.89 4.71 -23.09
C SER A 83 -18.47 5.37 -21.76
N LYS A 84 -18.89 4.76 -20.64
CA LYS A 84 -18.76 5.34 -19.31
C LYS A 84 -17.94 4.43 -18.39
N LEU A 85 -16.97 5.00 -17.70
CA LEU A 85 -16.27 4.32 -16.60
C LEU A 85 -17.24 4.15 -15.42
N LEU A 86 -17.47 2.91 -15.00
CA LEU A 86 -18.32 2.59 -13.85
C LEU A 86 -17.55 2.66 -12.53
N GLY A 87 -16.25 2.38 -12.57
CA GLY A 87 -15.35 2.42 -11.42
C GLY A 87 -14.31 1.31 -11.47
N ASP A 88 -13.60 1.12 -10.36
CA ASP A 88 -12.58 0.09 -10.22
C ASP A 88 -13.06 -1.07 -9.33
N THR A 89 -12.78 -2.29 -9.77
CA THR A 89 -12.99 -3.51 -8.99
C THR A 89 -11.65 -3.98 -8.44
N PRO A 90 -11.43 -3.99 -7.11
CA PRO A 90 -10.21 -4.53 -6.52
C PRO A 90 -10.23 -6.06 -6.55
N VAL A 91 -9.19 -6.67 -7.11
CA VAL A 91 -9.04 -8.13 -7.23
C VAL A 91 -7.74 -8.58 -6.59
N LYS A 92 -7.82 -9.52 -5.64
CA LYS A 92 -6.63 -10.12 -5.02
C LYS A 92 -5.91 -11.03 -6.02
N ILE A 93 -4.63 -10.78 -6.24
CA ILE A 93 -3.79 -11.50 -7.21
C ILE A 93 -2.95 -12.56 -6.52
N ALA A 94 -2.26 -12.16 -5.45
CA ALA A 94 -1.32 -13.04 -4.76
C ALA A 94 -1.13 -12.63 -3.30
N ARG A 95 -0.64 -13.59 -2.52
CA ARG A 95 0.00 -13.34 -1.22
C ARG A 95 1.51 -13.30 -1.43
N LEU A 96 2.13 -12.28 -0.86
CA LEU A 96 3.58 -12.08 -0.88
C LEU A 96 4.09 -12.04 0.56
N LYS A 97 5.23 -12.68 0.81
CA LYS A 97 5.89 -12.66 2.10
C LYS A 97 7.06 -11.68 2.08
N ILE A 98 7.10 -10.74 3.02
CA ILE A 98 8.21 -9.80 3.19
C ILE A 98 9.47 -10.58 3.59
N ILE A 99 10.52 -10.50 2.79
CA ILE A 99 11.83 -11.14 3.04
C ILE A 99 12.88 -10.15 3.55
N HIS A 100 12.73 -8.86 3.21
CA HIS A 100 13.58 -7.76 3.65
C HIS A 100 12.74 -6.48 3.83
N VAL A 101 13.11 -5.65 4.79
CA VAL A 101 12.41 -4.40 5.10
C VAL A 101 13.41 -3.32 5.49
N ASP A 102 13.29 -2.16 4.84
CA ASP A 102 13.96 -0.92 5.19
C ASP A 102 12.93 0.10 5.69
N LYS A 103 13.34 1.36 5.93
CA LYS A 103 12.46 2.40 6.46
C LYS A 103 11.26 2.69 5.58
N THR A 104 11.46 2.75 4.26
CA THR A 104 10.47 3.21 3.27
C THR A 104 10.22 2.22 2.15
N VAL A 105 11.00 1.13 2.07
CA VAL A 105 10.92 0.12 1.01
C VAL A 105 10.98 -1.27 1.64
N SER A 106 10.30 -2.22 1.02
CA SER A 106 10.37 -3.63 1.38
C SER A 106 10.54 -4.50 0.15
N ILE A 107 11.11 -5.68 0.35
CA ILE A 107 11.24 -6.71 -0.68
C ILE A 107 10.39 -7.90 -0.24
N ALA A 108 9.52 -8.35 -1.13
CA ALA A 108 8.63 -9.48 -0.92
C ALA A 108 8.89 -10.58 -1.96
N ARG A 109 8.55 -11.81 -1.61
CA ARG A 109 8.58 -12.95 -2.52
C ARG A 109 7.21 -13.63 -2.55
N LEU A 110 6.85 -14.23 -3.67
CA LEU A 110 5.58 -14.92 -3.83
C LEU A 110 5.42 -16.02 -2.77
N GLU A 111 4.29 -16.00 -2.05
CA GLU A 111 3.84 -17.09 -1.17
C GLU A 111 2.88 -18.00 -1.94
N LYS A 112 1.80 -17.43 -2.48
CA LYS A 112 0.84 -18.13 -3.36
C LYS A 112 0.05 -17.16 -4.23
N PHE A 113 -0.42 -17.63 -5.39
CA PHE A 113 -1.46 -16.94 -6.15
C PHE A 113 -2.84 -17.30 -5.60
N TYR A 114 -3.80 -16.40 -5.79
CA TYR A 114 -5.22 -16.73 -5.60
C TYR A 114 -5.74 -17.57 -6.77
N GLU A 115 -6.68 -18.46 -6.50
CA GLU A 115 -7.30 -19.35 -7.49
C GLU A 115 -8.09 -18.55 -8.54
N LYS A 116 -8.00 -18.98 -9.80
CA LYS A 116 -8.62 -18.28 -10.93
C LYS A 116 -10.13 -18.50 -10.96
N GLU A 117 -10.56 -19.64 -10.47
CA GLU A 117 -11.95 -20.03 -10.30
C GLU A 117 -12.67 -19.11 -9.30
N ALA A 118 -11.92 -18.52 -8.37
CA ALA A 118 -12.44 -17.67 -7.29
C ALA A 118 -12.19 -16.16 -7.53
N THR A 119 -11.60 -15.76 -8.66
CA THR A 119 -11.24 -14.36 -8.95
C THR A 119 -11.66 -13.92 -10.36
N PRO A 120 -12.02 -12.64 -10.58
CA PRO A 120 -12.24 -12.13 -11.94
C PRO A 120 -11.04 -12.32 -12.85
N LEU A 121 -11.27 -12.35 -14.16
CA LEU A 121 -10.20 -12.40 -15.15
C LEU A 121 -9.36 -11.13 -15.06
N THR A 122 -8.06 -11.29 -14.81
CA THR A 122 -7.11 -10.21 -14.52
C THR A 122 -6.15 -9.92 -15.68
N GLY A 123 -6.37 -10.56 -16.82
CA GLY A 123 -5.60 -10.46 -18.07
C GLY A 123 -4.26 -11.21 -18.01
N PHE A 124 -3.47 -10.97 -16.98
CA PHE A 124 -2.17 -11.60 -16.78
C PHE A 124 -2.04 -12.20 -15.38
N ASP A 125 -1.60 -13.45 -15.36
CA ASP A 125 -1.51 -14.28 -14.17
C ASP A 125 -0.18 -14.09 -13.44
N ALA A 126 0.11 -12.84 -13.10
CA ALA A 126 1.29 -12.44 -12.36
C ALA A 126 1.02 -11.17 -11.57
N VAL A 127 1.75 -11.00 -10.47
CA VAL A 127 1.88 -9.70 -9.80
C VAL A 127 2.70 -8.76 -10.68
N MET A 128 2.24 -7.53 -10.81
CA MET A 128 2.80 -6.49 -11.67
C MET A 128 3.20 -5.24 -10.90
N ILE A 129 4.03 -4.42 -11.54
CA ILE A 129 4.26 -3.03 -11.12
C ILE A 129 2.91 -2.30 -11.15
N GLY A 130 2.61 -1.55 -10.09
CA GLY A 130 1.36 -0.82 -9.91
C GLY A 130 0.24 -1.60 -9.22
N ASP A 131 0.38 -2.92 -9.04
CA ASP A 131 -0.55 -3.66 -8.16
C ASP A 131 -0.43 -3.10 -6.73
N LEU A 132 -1.57 -2.80 -6.12
CA LEU A 132 -1.67 -2.27 -4.77
C LEU A 132 -1.26 -3.32 -3.75
N VAL A 133 -0.80 -2.88 -2.60
CA VAL A 133 -0.36 -3.72 -1.50
C VAL A 133 -1.15 -3.40 -0.25
N GLN A 134 -1.73 -4.43 0.35
CA GLN A 134 -2.42 -4.35 1.64
C GLN A 134 -1.93 -5.44 2.59
N VAL A 135 -2.05 -5.22 3.90
CA VAL A 135 -1.75 -6.25 4.89
C VAL A 135 -2.78 -7.36 4.73
N ALA A 136 -2.32 -8.62 4.66
CA ALA A 136 -3.23 -9.75 4.55
C ALA A 136 -4.07 -9.86 5.82
N GLU A 137 -5.40 -9.88 5.66
CA GLU A 137 -6.29 -10.26 6.75
C GLU A 137 -6.00 -11.71 7.14
N ARG A 138 -5.98 -12.00 8.45
CA ARG A 138 -5.85 -13.37 8.94
C ARG A 138 -7.09 -14.14 8.47
N GLN A 139 -6.90 -15.04 7.51
CA GLN A 139 -7.85 -16.10 7.18
C GLN A 139 -7.62 -17.29 8.10
#